data_AF-A0A5J6MY21-F1
#
_entry.id   AF-A0A5J6MY21-F1
#
_cell.length_a   1.000
_cell.length_b   1.000
_cell.length_c   1.000
_cell.angle_alpha   90.00
_cell.angle_beta   90.00
_cell.angle_gamma   90.00
#
_symmetry.space_group_name_H-M   'P 1'
#
loop_
_entity.id
_entity.type
_entity.pdbx_description
1 polymer ?
#
loop_
_entity_poly.entity_id
_entity_poly.type
_entity_poly.pdbx_seq_one_letter_code
_entity_poly.pdbx_strand_id
1 'polypeptide(L)'
;MERRVAISLQRCLPLLVAAGLAGCAGETKQAAGLSRETRSENYCARLAGTGTGYYDQSLLLECRREEYTAAARVRGRKVPGDVDAGCAATASMGDPLLLFSWSRYALCVERLAPPPAEP
;
A
#
# COMPACT_ATOMS: atom_id res chain seq x y z
N MET A 1 48.53 -17.69 -25.89
CA MET A 1 47.81 -17.73 -24.60
C MET A 1 46.47 -17.05 -24.82
N GLU A 2 45.40 -17.82 -24.99
CA GLU A 2 44.03 -17.33 -25.12
C GLU A 2 43.15 -18.18 -24.20
N ARG A 3 42.43 -17.54 -23.27
CA ARG A 3 41.47 -18.21 -22.39
C ARG A 3 40.10 -18.25 -23.07
N ARG A 4 39.65 -19.46 -23.37
CA ARG A 4 38.28 -19.83 -23.73
C ARG A 4 37.42 -19.87 -22.47
N VAL A 5 36.18 -19.38 -22.52
CA VAL A 5 35.02 -20.11 -21.96
C VAL A 5 33.83 -19.92 -22.90
N ALA A 6 33.15 -21.04 -23.13
CA ALA A 6 32.25 -21.35 -24.23
C ALA A 6 30.79 -21.43 -23.75
N ILE A 7 29.85 -21.03 -24.64
CA ILE A 7 28.68 -21.81 -25.15
C ILE A 7 27.62 -22.25 -24.08
N SER A 8 26.29 -22.18 -24.24
CA SER A 8 25.40 -22.26 -25.40
C SER A 8 24.01 -21.70 -25.05
N LEU A 9 23.35 -21.03 -26.01
CA LEU A 9 21.89 -21.11 -26.16
C LEU A 9 21.51 -22.55 -26.56
N GLN A 10 20.43 -23.12 -26.02
CA GLN A 10 19.40 -23.86 -26.77
C GLN A 10 18.24 -24.35 -25.86
N ARG A 11 17.02 -23.87 -26.16
CA ARG A 11 15.69 -24.54 -26.10
C ARG A 11 15.18 -25.20 -24.80
N CYS A 12 13.98 -24.77 -24.37
CA CYS A 12 12.84 -25.68 -24.16
C CYS A 12 11.52 -24.88 -24.00
N LEU A 13 10.52 -25.24 -24.79
CA LEU A 13 9.11 -24.81 -24.72
C LEU A 13 8.30 -25.98 -25.32
N PRO A 14 7.02 -26.25 -24.98
CA PRO A 14 6.29 -26.21 -23.70
C PRO A 14 5.51 -27.55 -23.46
N LEU A 15 4.50 -27.51 -22.57
CA LEU A 15 3.45 -28.50 -22.23
C LEU A 15 3.71 -29.45 -21.05
N LEU A 16 3.05 -29.18 -19.92
CA LEU A 16 2.00 -30.07 -19.38
C LEU A 16 1.26 -29.39 -18.23
N VAL A 17 -0.07 -29.44 -18.33
CA VAL A 17 -1.05 -29.04 -17.31
C VAL A 17 -0.92 -29.97 -16.11
N ALA A 18 -0.69 -29.41 -14.93
CA ALA A 18 -0.97 -30.09 -13.67
C ALA A 18 -1.53 -29.07 -12.68
N ALA A 19 -2.80 -29.28 -12.32
CA ALA A 19 -3.47 -28.58 -11.25
C ALA A 19 -2.67 -28.74 -9.95
N GLY A 20 -2.12 -27.62 -9.49
CA GLY A 20 -1.60 -27.46 -8.15
C GLY A 20 -1.94 -26.05 -7.74
N LEU A 21 -2.79 -25.90 -6.73
CA LEU A 21 -2.96 -24.67 -5.96
C LEU A 21 -1.66 -24.41 -5.18
N ALA A 22 -0.55 -24.20 -5.90
CA ALA A 22 0.64 -23.61 -5.35
C ALA A 22 0.36 -22.11 -5.36
N GLY A 23 -0.25 -21.65 -4.27
CA GLY A 23 -0.32 -20.23 -3.97
C GLY A 23 1.06 -19.64 -4.22
N CYS A 24 1.12 -18.61 -5.05
CA CYS A 24 2.25 -17.70 -5.07
C CYS A 24 2.29 -17.00 -3.71
N ALA A 25 2.72 -17.71 -2.67
CA ALA A 25 3.43 -17.12 -1.55
C ALA A 25 4.85 -16.79 -2.07
N GLY A 26 4.90 -15.97 -3.12
CA GLY A 26 6.05 -15.13 -3.32
C GLY A 26 6.05 -14.23 -2.11
N GLU A 27 6.91 -14.57 -1.15
CA GLU A 27 7.28 -13.68 -0.07
C GLU A 27 7.91 -12.46 -0.76
N THR A 28 7.05 -11.52 -1.16
CA THR A 28 7.47 -10.22 -1.62
C THR A 28 8.14 -9.63 -0.40
N LYS A 29 9.47 -9.72 -0.35
CA LYS A 29 10.29 -8.82 0.45
C LYS A 29 9.88 -7.44 0.00
N GLN A 30 8.91 -6.88 0.72
CA GLN A 30 8.36 -5.56 0.50
C GLN A 30 9.58 -4.65 0.59
N ALA A 31 10.05 -4.15 -0.57
CA ALA A 31 10.98 -3.03 -0.59
C ALA A 31 10.44 -2.03 0.42
N ALA A 32 11.28 -1.55 1.34
CA ALA A 32 10.87 -0.69 2.45
C ALA A 32 10.13 0.53 1.89
N GLY A 33 8.82 0.38 1.73
CA GLY A 33 7.95 1.37 1.12
C GLY A 33 7.77 2.50 2.11
N LEU A 34 7.43 3.67 1.59
CA LEU A 34 7.05 4.80 2.43
C LEU A 34 5.99 4.35 3.45
N SER A 35 6.13 4.80 4.69
CA SER A 35 5.15 4.53 5.74
C SER A 35 3.77 5.04 5.33
N ARG A 36 2.70 4.52 5.95
CA ARG A 36 1.34 5.01 5.70
C ARG A 36 1.23 6.50 6.05
N GLU A 37 1.95 6.93 7.07
CA GLU A 37 2.05 8.33 7.50
C GLU A 37 2.68 9.21 6.42
N THR A 38 3.84 8.84 5.88
CA THR A 38 4.50 9.60 4.81
C THR A 38 3.66 9.59 3.53
N ARG A 39 3.02 8.48 3.20
CA ARG A 39 2.10 8.42 2.05
C ARG A 39 0.83 9.25 2.24
N SER A 40 0.38 9.43 3.49
CA SER A 40 -0.72 10.35 3.83
C SER A 40 -0.28 11.82 3.77
N GLU A 41 0.99 12.12 4.05
CA GLU A 41 1.55 13.46 3.81
C GLU A 41 1.57 13.77 2.32
N ASN A 42 2.02 12.83 1.49
CA ASN A 42 1.97 12.94 0.03
C ASN A 42 0.54 13.09 -0.50
N TYR A 43 -0.43 12.38 0.09
CA TYR A 43 -1.84 12.53 -0.26
C TYR A 43 -2.32 13.97 -0.02
N CYS A 44 -2.07 14.53 1.16
CA CYS A 44 -2.48 15.90 1.45
C CYS A 44 -1.71 16.94 0.62
N ALA A 45 -0.42 16.72 0.36
CA ALA A 45 0.36 17.58 -0.53
C ALA A 45 -0.19 17.55 -1.97
N ARG A 46 -0.59 16.37 -2.46
CA ARG A 46 -1.20 16.22 -3.79
C ARG A 46 -2.58 16.88 -3.86
N LEU A 47 -3.38 16.77 -2.80
CA LEU A 47 -4.69 17.42 -2.72
C LEU A 47 -4.58 18.94 -2.68
N ALA A 48 -3.62 19.47 -1.91
CA ALA A 48 -3.39 20.90 -1.74
C ALA A 48 -2.54 21.54 -2.86
N GLY A 49 -2.04 20.75 -3.80
CA GLY A 49 -1.19 21.23 -4.89
C GLY A 49 -1.98 22.14 -5.83
N THR A 50 -1.46 23.35 -6.09
CA THR A 50 -2.10 24.32 -6.98
C THR A 50 -1.72 24.15 -8.45
N GLY A 51 -0.82 23.23 -8.77
CA GLY A 51 -0.24 23.05 -10.10
C GLY A 51 0.85 24.08 -10.48
N THR A 52 1.13 25.06 -9.61
CA THR A 52 2.13 26.12 -9.85
C THR A 52 3.42 25.95 -9.01
N GLY A 53 3.61 24.78 -8.39
CA GLY A 53 4.73 24.53 -7.46
C GLY A 53 4.50 25.06 -6.05
N TYR A 54 3.32 25.63 -5.78
CA TYR A 54 2.87 26.05 -4.45
C TYR A 54 1.77 25.13 -3.93
N TYR A 55 1.49 25.24 -2.63
CA TYR A 55 0.41 24.55 -1.95
C TYR A 55 -0.57 25.56 -1.37
N ASP A 56 -1.86 25.25 -1.45
CA ASP A 56 -2.86 25.87 -0.59
C ASP A 56 -2.61 25.39 0.85
N GLN A 57 -2.06 26.29 1.68
CA GLN A 57 -1.67 25.96 3.05
C GLN A 57 -2.87 25.65 3.94
N SER A 58 -4.00 26.33 3.71
CA SER A 58 -5.22 26.09 4.49
C SER A 58 -5.76 24.70 4.21
N LEU A 59 -5.85 24.31 2.93
CA LEU A 59 -6.29 22.98 2.52
C LEU A 59 -5.32 21.88 2.98
N LEU A 60 -4.01 22.15 2.93
CA LEU A 60 -2.99 21.22 3.41
C LEU A 60 -3.16 20.94 4.92
N LEU A 61 -3.29 21.99 5.73
CA LEU A 61 -3.44 21.86 7.18
C LEU A 61 -4.75 21.17 7.56
N GLU A 62 -5.86 21.49 6.87
CA GLU A 62 -7.14 20.84 7.07
C GLU A 62 -7.06 19.34 6.77
N CYS A 63 -6.53 18.98 5.60
CA CYS A 63 -6.32 17.58 5.23
C CYS A 63 -5.46 16.83 6.26
N ARG A 64 -4.33 17.43 6.70
CA ARG A 64 -3.48 16.80 7.72
C ARG A 64 -4.24 16.56 9.02
N ARG A 65 -5.02 17.52 9.49
CA ARG A 65 -5.81 17.38 10.71
C ARG A 65 -6.84 16.25 10.60
N GLU A 66 -7.56 16.17 9.49
CA GLU A 66 -8.52 15.09 9.24
C GLU A 66 -7.84 13.72 9.21
N GLU A 67 -6.72 13.60 8.51
CA GLU A 67 -5.98 12.35 8.34
C GLU A 67 -5.37 11.87 9.66
N TYR A 68 -4.82 12.78 10.49
CA TYR A 68 -4.38 12.43 11.85
C TYR A 68 -5.53 11.96 12.73
N THR A 69 -6.68 12.62 12.65
CA THR A 69 -7.87 12.23 13.42
C THR A 69 -8.37 10.84 13.00
N ALA A 70 -8.37 10.56 11.70
CA ALA A 70 -8.71 9.24 11.17
C ALA A 70 -7.70 8.16 11.58
N ALA A 71 -6.40 8.44 11.53
CA ALA A 71 -5.37 7.51 11.98
C ALA A 71 -5.55 7.14 13.46
N ALA A 72 -5.88 8.13 14.30
CA ALA A 72 -6.14 7.91 15.72
C ALA A 72 -7.34 6.98 15.97
N ARG A 73 -8.40 7.06 15.15
CA ARG A 73 -9.60 6.19 15.29
C ARG A 73 -9.33 4.70 15.09
N VAL A 74 -8.36 4.37 14.24
CA VAL A 74 -7.98 2.96 13.98
C VAL A 74 -6.76 2.51 14.77
N ARG A 75 -6.08 3.44 15.46
CA ARG A 75 -4.90 3.11 16.26
C ARG A 75 -5.30 2.18 17.41
N GLY A 76 -4.53 1.10 17.57
CA GLY A 76 -4.76 0.10 18.62
C GLY A 76 -5.91 -0.88 18.33
N ARG A 77 -6.65 -0.70 17.24
CA ARG A 77 -7.66 -1.68 16.82
C ARG A 77 -6.97 -2.93 16.27
N LYS A 78 -7.43 -4.11 16.68
CA LYS A 78 -7.01 -5.37 16.06
C LYS A 78 -7.71 -5.51 14.70
N VAL A 79 -6.96 -5.26 13.63
CA VAL A 79 -7.43 -5.40 12.25
C VAL A 79 -6.89 -6.72 11.68
N PRO A 80 -7.74 -7.64 11.19
CA PRO A 80 -7.28 -8.82 10.47
C PRO A 80 -6.39 -8.45 9.27
N GLY A 81 -5.35 -9.24 8.99
CA GLY A 81 -4.35 -8.89 7.98
C GLY A 81 -4.89 -8.77 6.55
N ASP A 82 -5.92 -9.56 6.21
CA ASP A 82 -6.64 -9.50 4.94
C ASP A 82 -7.48 -8.22 4.81
N VAL A 83 -8.18 -7.84 5.89
CA VAL A 83 -8.93 -6.58 5.96
C VAL A 83 -7.98 -5.39 5.88
N ASP A 84 -6.86 -5.42 6.60
CA ASP A 84 -5.82 -4.40 6.54
C ASP A 84 -5.29 -4.23 5.10
N ALA A 85 -4.92 -5.32 4.43
CA ALA A 85 -4.42 -5.29 3.06
C ALA A 85 -5.46 -4.74 2.06
N GLY A 86 -6.71 -5.20 2.12
CA GLY A 86 -7.78 -4.73 1.24
C GLY A 86 -8.14 -3.25 1.47
N CYS A 87 -8.24 -2.84 2.73
CA CYS A 87 -8.49 -1.45 3.08
C CYS A 87 -7.31 -0.55 2.71
N ALA A 88 -6.07 -1.01 2.88
CA ALA A 88 -4.88 -0.27 2.50
C ALA A 88 -4.77 -0.09 0.98
N ALA A 89 -5.09 -1.11 0.20
CA ALA A 89 -5.14 -1.01 -1.26
C ALA A 89 -6.17 0.04 -1.71
N THR A 90 -7.36 0.03 -1.11
CA THR A 90 -8.42 1.02 -1.38
C THR A 90 -7.98 2.43 -0.97
N ALA A 91 -7.39 2.57 0.20
CA ALA A 91 -6.89 3.84 0.73
C ALA A 91 -5.72 4.42 -0.08
N SER A 92 -5.02 3.59 -0.85
CA SER A 92 -3.91 4.02 -1.72
C SER A 92 -4.38 4.67 -3.02
N MET A 93 -5.68 4.66 -3.34
CA MET A 93 -6.26 5.35 -4.50
C MET A 93 -5.57 4.99 -5.84
N GLY A 94 -5.15 3.73 -5.99
CA GLY A 94 -4.46 3.25 -7.18
C GLY A 94 -2.94 3.47 -7.17
N ASP A 95 -2.38 4.15 -6.18
CA ASP A 95 -0.93 4.35 -6.02
C ASP A 95 -0.45 3.82 -4.65
N PRO A 96 -0.14 2.51 -4.55
CA PRO A 96 0.28 1.90 -3.29
C PRO A 96 1.67 2.34 -2.82
N LEU A 97 2.45 3.04 -3.64
CA LEU A 97 3.81 3.43 -3.30
C LEU A 97 3.88 4.86 -2.75
N LEU A 98 3.03 5.76 -3.24
CA LEU A 98 3.11 7.18 -2.90
C LEU A 98 1.94 7.69 -2.10
N LEU A 99 0.74 7.11 -2.24
CA LEU A 99 -0.48 7.66 -1.65
C LEU A 99 -1.09 6.72 -0.63
N PHE A 100 -1.69 7.33 0.40
CA PHE A 100 -2.49 6.63 1.38
C PHE A 100 -3.42 7.62 2.08
N SER A 101 -4.70 7.30 2.20
CA SER A 101 -5.67 8.10 2.97
C SER A 101 -6.15 7.34 4.21
N TRP A 102 -5.77 7.83 5.39
CA TRP A 102 -6.23 7.35 6.69
C TRP A 102 -7.73 7.46 6.83
N SER A 103 -8.37 8.52 6.32
CA SER A 103 -9.83 8.65 6.38
C SER A 103 -10.53 7.54 5.60
N ARG A 104 -10.08 7.21 4.40
CA ARG A 104 -10.60 6.08 3.60
C ARG A 104 -10.30 4.73 4.28
N TYR A 105 -9.09 4.57 4.79
CA TYR A 105 -8.70 3.37 5.52
C TYR A 105 -9.59 3.15 6.76
N ALA A 106 -9.80 4.19 7.56
CA ALA A 106 -10.62 4.14 8.77
C ALA A 106 -12.06 3.74 8.46
N LEU A 107 -12.69 4.37 7.46
CA LEU A 107 -14.05 4.01 7.05
C LEU A 107 -14.16 2.55 6.56
N CYS A 108 -13.12 2.03 5.91
CA CYS A 108 -13.08 0.64 5.47
C CYS A 108 -12.94 -0.31 6.66
N VAL A 109 -11.99 -0.05 7.56
CA VAL A 109 -11.77 -0.84 8.78
C VAL A 109 -12.99 -0.81 9.69
N GLU A 110 -13.65 0.34 9.85
CA GLU A 110 -14.84 0.48 10.68
C GLU A 110 -16.00 -0.41 10.21
N ARG A 111 -16.09 -0.68 8.90
CA ARG A 111 -17.12 -1.54 8.30
C ARG A 111 -16.77 -3.03 8.32
N LEU A 112 -15.48 -3.36 8.19
CA LEU A 112 -15.04 -4.72 7.91
C LEU A 112 -14.33 -5.40 9.08
N ALA A 113 -13.70 -4.63 9.97
CA ALA A 113 -13.05 -5.21 11.13
C ALA A 113 -14.07 -5.56 12.21
N PRO A 114 -13.86 -6.66 12.97
CA PRO A 114 -14.71 -7.00 14.09
C PRO A 114 -14.81 -5.83 15.10
N PRO A 115 -15.90 -5.77 15.88
CA PRO A 115 -16.01 -4.78 16.95
C PRO A 115 -14.85 -4.96 17.94
N PRO A 116 -14.38 -3.86 18.57
CA PRO A 116 -13.38 -3.97 19.61
C PRO A 116 -13.89 -4.90 20.72
N ALA A 117 -13.05 -5.81 21.22
CA ALA A 117 -13.39 -6.59 22.39
C ALA A 117 -13.60 -5.63 23.57
N GLU A 118 -14.66 -5.84 24.34
CA GLU A 118 -14.92 -5.07 25.57
C GLU A 118 -13.75 -5.26 26.56
N PRO A 119 -13.38 -4.21 27.31
CA PRO A 119 -12.26 -4.25 28.25
C PRO A 119 -12.47 -5.20 29.44
#